data_AF-Q2HI57-F1
#
_entry.id   AF-Q2HI57-F1
#
_cell.length_a   1.000
_cell.length_b   1.000
_cell.length_c   1.000
_cell.angle_alpha   90.00
_cell.angle_beta   90.00
_cell.angle_gamma   90.00
#
_symmetry.space_group_name_H-M   'P 1'
#
loop_
_entity.id
_entity.type
_entity.pdbx_description
1 polymer ?
#
loop_
_entity_poly.entity_id
_entity_poly.type
_entity_poly.pdbx_seq_one_letter_code
_entity_poly.pdbx_strand_id
1 'polypeptide(L)'
;MAARITRDGLYRITYGETPGLTHEEYLARQPWKFETILPGHPKRDEYKVISTSPYRMHQRCAPKFRVGRVLLVADAAHLCNPWGGLGITGGFVDVGGLYDCLAGIWDGKADDSILDLYSEKRIEKWRTIIDPISQENFRRVSDKDPATRFQRDEFMQMLKKGESDEAFLKELLLAPMDVRYEFTQHYNDAAKKE
;
A
#
# COMPACT_ATOMS: atom_id res chain seq x y z
N MET A 1 -9.94 -10.51 5.20
CA MET A 1 -9.27 -9.76 6.28
C MET A 1 -10.35 -9.18 7.18
N ALA A 2 -10.21 -9.33 8.50
CA ALA A 2 -11.05 -8.70 9.51
C ALA A 2 -10.15 -7.89 10.45
N ALA A 3 -10.43 -6.59 10.61
CA ALA A 3 -9.66 -5.71 11.46
C ALA A 3 -10.59 -4.90 12.37
N ARG A 4 -10.32 -4.90 13.68
CA ARG A 4 -11.05 -4.07 14.64
C ARG A 4 -10.60 -2.62 14.48
N ILE A 5 -11.55 -1.72 14.22
CA ILE A 5 -11.31 -0.29 14.04
C ILE A 5 -11.43 0.45 15.38
N THR A 6 -12.38 0.04 16.22
CA THR A 6 -12.72 0.75 17.45
C THR A 6 -12.83 -0.17 18.66
N ARG A 7 -12.68 0.40 19.86
CA ARG A 7 -12.79 -0.33 21.13
C ARG A 7 -14.22 -0.77 21.45
N ASP A 8 -15.23 -0.13 20.90
CA ASP A 8 -16.64 -0.49 21.08
C ASP A 8 -17.13 -1.57 20.10
N GLY A 9 -16.24 -2.11 19.24
CA GLY A 9 -16.52 -3.31 18.45
C GLY A 9 -16.87 -3.06 16.99
N LEU A 10 -16.45 -1.95 16.39
CA LEU A 10 -16.51 -1.79 14.93
C LEU A 10 -15.38 -2.58 14.27
N TYR A 11 -15.73 -3.37 13.25
CA TYR A 11 -14.78 -4.12 12.44
C TYR A 11 -14.88 -3.70 10.97
N ARG A 12 -13.73 -3.66 10.28
CA ARG A 12 -13.65 -3.66 8.82
C ARG A 12 -13.41 -5.08 8.34
N ILE A 13 -14.33 -5.57 7.52
CA ILE A 13 -14.23 -6.86 6.85
C ILE A 13 -14.00 -6.61 5.35
N THR A 14 -12.87 -7.09 4.84
CA THR A 14 -12.50 -7.01 3.42
C THR A 14 -12.39 -8.41 2.85
N TYR A 15 -13.13 -8.68 1.77
CA TYR A 15 -13.19 -9.99 1.10
C TYR A 15 -13.39 -9.84 -0.41
N GLY A 16 -13.13 -10.91 -1.16
CA GLY A 16 -13.38 -10.97 -2.59
C GLY A 16 -14.81 -11.43 -2.90
N GLU A 17 -15.41 -10.84 -3.94
CA GLU A 17 -16.77 -11.17 -4.40
C GLU A 17 -16.83 -11.23 -5.93
N THR A 18 -17.89 -11.84 -6.46
CA THR A 18 -18.14 -11.90 -7.90
C THR A 18 -18.29 -10.49 -8.49
N PRO A 19 -17.52 -10.12 -9.53
CA PRO A 19 -17.65 -8.83 -10.17
C PRO A 19 -18.93 -8.73 -11.00
N GLY A 20 -19.47 -7.51 -11.14
CA GLY A 20 -20.59 -7.21 -12.04
C GLY A 20 -21.98 -7.33 -11.41
N LEU A 21 -22.07 -7.64 -10.11
CA LEU A 21 -23.33 -7.64 -9.37
C LEU A 21 -23.78 -6.21 -9.05
N THR A 22 -25.07 -6.05 -8.85
CA THR A 22 -25.69 -4.84 -8.30
C THR A 22 -25.41 -4.72 -6.81
N HIS A 23 -25.62 -3.53 -6.25
CA HIS A 23 -25.43 -3.29 -4.81
C HIS A 23 -26.35 -4.19 -3.96
N GLU A 24 -27.60 -4.38 -4.38
CA GLU A 24 -28.56 -5.24 -3.68
C GLU A 24 -28.13 -6.71 -3.68
N GLU A 25 -27.63 -7.21 -4.81
CA GLU A 25 -27.10 -8.58 -4.90
C GLU A 25 -25.86 -8.78 -4.01
N TYR A 26 -24.98 -7.77 -3.92
CA TYR A 26 -23.85 -7.80 -2.99
C TYR A 26 -24.32 -7.92 -1.53
N LEU A 27 -25.33 -7.14 -1.14
CA LEU A 27 -25.90 -7.19 0.20
C LEU A 27 -26.59 -8.52 0.50
N ALA A 28 -27.33 -9.07 -0.47
CA ALA A 28 -28.00 -10.36 -0.33
C ALA A 28 -27.02 -11.53 -0.16
N ARG A 29 -25.82 -11.43 -0.75
CA ARG A 29 -24.76 -12.45 -0.66
C ARG A 29 -23.86 -12.30 0.58
N GLN A 30 -23.81 -11.14 1.20
CA GLN A 30 -22.96 -10.92 2.37
C GLN A 30 -23.18 -11.93 3.52
N PRO A 31 -24.42 -12.34 3.88
CA PRO A 31 -24.65 -13.21 5.03
C PRO A 31 -23.91 -14.55 4.95
N TRP A 32 -24.03 -15.26 3.82
CA TRP A 32 -23.35 -16.54 3.65
C TRP A 32 -21.83 -16.38 3.66
N LYS A 33 -21.31 -15.27 3.11
CA LYS A 33 -19.88 -14.97 3.14
C LYS A 33 -19.39 -14.83 4.58
N PHE A 34 -20.07 -14.03 5.39
CA PHE A 34 -19.69 -13.81 6.79
C PHE A 34 -19.80 -15.10 7.60
N GLU A 35 -20.87 -15.85 7.41
CA GLU A 35 -21.02 -17.18 8.01
C GLU A 35 -19.86 -18.12 7.61
N THR A 36 -19.38 -18.05 6.38
CA THR A 36 -18.29 -18.91 5.90
C THR A 36 -16.91 -18.48 6.39
N ILE A 37 -16.60 -17.18 6.35
CA ILE A 37 -15.22 -16.69 6.51
C ILE A 37 -14.91 -16.15 7.90
N LEU A 38 -15.91 -15.86 8.72
CA LEU A 38 -15.71 -15.31 10.06
C LEU A 38 -15.76 -16.43 11.12
N PRO A 39 -14.91 -16.32 12.15
CA PRO A 39 -14.99 -17.25 13.29
C PRO A 39 -16.35 -17.14 13.96
N GLY A 40 -16.91 -18.28 14.39
CA GLY A 40 -18.22 -18.37 15.03
C GLY A 40 -19.41 -18.44 14.07
N HIS A 41 -19.19 -18.35 12.76
CA HIS A 41 -20.23 -18.52 11.73
C HIS A 41 -21.49 -17.66 11.96
N PRO A 42 -21.34 -16.33 12.16
CA PRO A 42 -22.44 -15.49 12.61
C PRO A 42 -23.53 -15.37 11.53
N LYS A 43 -24.78 -15.49 11.97
CA LYS A 43 -25.99 -15.26 11.20
C LYS A 43 -26.26 -13.77 11.06
N ARG A 44 -27.11 -13.41 10.08
CA ARG A 44 -27.34 -12.03 9.65
C ARG A 44 -27.83 -11.11 10.78
N ASP A 45 -28.60 -11.65 11.71
CA ASP A 45 -29.19 -10.97 12.86
C ASP A 45 -28.23 -10.79 14.04
N GLU A 46 -27.07 -11.45 14.02
CA GLU A 46 -26.05 -11.37 15.08
C GLU A 46 -25.07 -10.19 14.90
N TYR A 47 -25.18 -9.44 13.80
CA TYR A 47 -24.33 -8.27 13.55
C TYR A 47 -25.05 -7.13 12.83
N LYS A 48 -24.52 -5.92 13.02
CA LYS A 48 -24.98 -4.72 12.32
C LYS A 48 -23.97 -4.31 11.24
N VAL A 49 -24.44 -4.24 10.01
CA VAL A 49 -23.70 -3.66 8.89
C VAL A 49 -23.82 -2.15 8.96
N ILE A 50 -22.70 -1.45 9.18
CA ILE A 50 -22.67 0.02 9.24
C ILE A 50 -22.52 0.62 7.84
N SER A 51 -21.64 0.05 7.02
CA SER A 51 -21.39 0.49 5.66
C SER A 51 -20.86 -0.66 4.81
N THR A 52 -21.21 -0.65 3.53
CA THR A 52 -20.64 -1.53 2.52
C THR A 52 -20.25 -0.71 1.31
N SER A 53 -19.06 -0.97 0.78
CA SER A 53 -18.55 -0.26 -0.39
C SER A 53 -17.78 -1.26 -1.26
N PRO A 54 -18.41 -1.80 -2.32
CA PRO A 54 -17.70 -2.59 -3.30
C PRO A 54 -16.80 -1.68 -4.14
N TYR A 55 -15.56 -2.09 -4.37
CA TYR A 55 -14.60 -1.34 -5.18
C TYR A 55 -13.79 -2.27 -6.08
N ARG A 56 -13.23 -1.71 -7.15
CA ARG A 56 -12.29 -2.40 -8.04
C ARG A 56 -10.87 -2.06 -7.62
N MET A 57 -10.00 -3.05 -7.64
CA MET A 57 -8.59 -2.89 -7.35
C MET A 57 -7.83 -2.60 -8.63
N HIS A 58 -6.78 -1.80 -8.53
CA HIS A 58 -5.94 -1.40 -9.65
C HIS A 58 -4.46 -1.48 -9.29
N GLN A 59 -3.63 -1.63 -10.31
CA GLN A 59 -2.21 -1.31 -10.29
C GLN A 59 -1.99 -0.30 -11.41
N ARG A 60 -1.92 0.99 -11.06
CA ARG A 60 -1.83 2.07 -12.03
C ARG A 60 -0.87 3.13 -11.51
N CYS A 61 -0.04 3.66 -12.38
CA CYS A 61 0.90 4.72 -12.04
C CYS A 61 0.91 5.74 -13.17
N ALA A 62 0.79 7.01 -12.84
CA ALA A 62 0.91 8.09 -13.81
C ALA A 62 2.31 8.08 -14.44
N PRO A 63 2.45 8.36 -15.75
CA PRO A 63 3.74 8.33 -16.42
C PRO A 63 4.68 9.45 -15.96
N LYS A 64 4.15 10.52 -15.38
CA LYS A 64 4.87 11.64 -14.75
C LYS A 64 4.08 12.14 -13.56
N PHE A 65 4.76 12.49 -12.48
CA PHE A 65 4.15 13.13 -11.30
C PHE A 65 4.30 14.65 -11.31
N ARG A 66 4.93 15.22 -12.35
CA ARG A 66 5.06 16.66 -12.54
C ARG A 66 4.78 17.04 -13.99
N VAL A 67 4.02 18.12 -14.16
CA VAL A 67 3.87 18.85 -15.42
C VAL A 67 3.92 20.35 -15.11
N GLY A 68 5.06 20.99 -15.38
CA GLY A 68 5.29 22.38 -15.01
C GLY A 68 5.19 22.58 -13.50
N ARG A 69 4.20 23.38 -13.06
CA ARG A 69 3.93 23.67 -11.64
C ARG A 69 2.84 22.77 -11.02
N VAL A 70 2.31 21.81 -11.77
CA VAL A 70 1.31 20.86 -11.28
C VAL A 70 2.00 19.56 -10.90
N LEU A 71 1.75 19.09 -9.68
CA LEU A 71 2.31 17.85 -9.16
C LEU A 71 1.21 16.88 -8.73
N LEU A 72 1.48 15.59 -8.88
CA LEU A 72 0.64 14.49 -8.43
C LEU A 72 1.29 13.83 -7.19
N VAL A 73 0.45 13.36 -6.28
CA VAL A 73 0.85 12.72 -5.02
C VAL A 73 -0.20 11.68 -4.62
N ALA A 74 0.21 10.60 -3.94
CA ALA A 74 -0.70 9.57 -3.43
C ALA A 74 -1.64 9.00 -4.51
N ASP A 75 -2.93 8.80 -4.21
CA ASP A 75 -3.91 8.20 -5.12
C ASP A 75 -4.08 8.96 -6.46
N ALA A 76 -3.73 10.25 -6.51
CA ALA A 76 -3.72 11.01 -7.76
C ALA A 76 -2.54 10.63 -8.66
N ALA A 77 -1.44 10.14 -8.08
CA ALA A 77 -0.23 9.75 -8.78
C ALA A 77 -0.20 8.25 -9.12
N HIS A 78 -0.64 7.40 -8.19
CA HIS A 78 -0.63 5.96 -8.37
C HIS A 78 -1.67 5.26 -7.51
N LEU A 79 -2.04 4.05 -7.90
CA LEU A 79 -2.97 3.17 -7.22
C LEU A 79 -2.32 1.80 -7.10
N CYS A 80 -2.49 1.17 -5.94
CA CYS A 80 -2.21 -0.25 -5.76
C CYS A 80 -3.38 -0.95 -5.08
N ASN A 81 -3.40 -2.28 -5.16
CA ASN A 81 -4.38 -3.05 -4.42
C ASN A 81 -4.07 -2.94 -2.89
N PRO A 82 -5.09 -3.03 -2.02
CA PRO A 82 -4.92 -2.77 -0.59
C PRO A 82 -4.26 -3.93 0.17
N TRP A 83 -3.97 -5.05 -0.48
CA TRP A 83 -3.37 -6.21 0.17
C TRP A 83 -1.88 -5.94 0.42
N GLY A 84 -1.54 -5.70 1.69
CA GLY A 84 -0.20 -5.31 2.13
C GLY A 84 -0.09 -3.85 2.60
N GLY A 85 -1.15 -3.05 2.52
CA GLY A 85 -1.18 -1.70 3.11
C GLY A 85 -0.28 -0.65 2.45
N LEU A 86 0.27 -0.93 1.26
CA LEU A 86 1.26 -0.05 0.63
C LEU A 86 0.69 1.20 -0.04
N GLY A 87 -0.62 1.28 -0.29
CA GLY A 87 -1.24 2.47 -0.91
C GLY A 87 -1.09 3.71 -0.03
N ILE A 88 -1.56 3.64 1.23
CA ILE A 88 -1.45 4.76 2.16
C ILE A 88 -0.01 5.05 2.59
N THR A 89 0.79 4.00 2.78
CA THR A 89 2.23 4.14 3.08
C THR A 89 2.95 4.87 1.96
N GLY A 90 2.69 4.49 0.70
CA GLY A 90 3.18 5.17 -0.48
C GLY A 90 2.77 6.65 -0.52
N GLY A 91 1.51 6.94 -0.22
CA GLY A 91 1.03 8.33 -0.12
C GLY A 91 1.77 9.16 0.92
N PHE A 92 2.04 8.61 2.12
CA PHE A 92 2.80 9.34 3.15
C PHE A 92 4.22 9.67 2.72
N VAL A 93 4.93 8.71 2.11
CA VAL A 93 6.31 8.95 1.67
C VAL A 93 6.37 9.83 0.41
N ASP A 94 5.33 9.84 -0.42
CA ASP A 94 5.22 10.80 -1.52
C ASP A 94 5.06 12.23 -0.96
N VAL A 95 4.12 12.44 -0.02
CA VAL A 95 3.90 13.77 0.59
C VAL A 95 5.15 14.26 1.31
N GLY A 96 5.81 13.40 2.09
CA GLY A 96 7.06 13.74 2.78
C GLY A 96 8.17 14.11 1.80
N GLY A 97 8.37 13.32 0.74
CA GLY A 97 9.39 13.62 -0.26
C GLY A 97 9.09 14.90 -1.05
N LEU A 98 7.82 15.17 -1.37
CA LEU A 98 7.42 16.41 -2.02
C LEU A 98 7.61 17.62 -1.10
N TYR A 99 7.32 17.47 0.19
CA TYR A 99 7.61 18.50 1.19
C TYR A 99 9.10 18.83 1.21
N ASP A 100 9.99 17.82 1.28
CA ASP A 100 11.44 18.04 1.25
C ASP A 100 11.87 18.79 -0.02
N CYS A 101 11.31 18.45 -1.18
CA CYS A 101 11.62 19.15 -2.42
C CYS A 101 11.20 20.63 -2.38
N LEU A 102 9.96 20.91 -1.96
CA LEU A 102 9.42 22.26 -1.92
C LEU A 102 10.09 23.12 -0.84
N ALA A 103 10.41 22.54 0.32
CA ALA A 103 11.17 23.20 1.39
C ALA A 103 12.58 23.55 0.92
N GLY A 104 13.24 22.65 0.17
CA GLY A 104 14.55 22.90 -0.42
C GLY A 104 14.54 24.09 -1.37
N ILE A 105 13.52 24.19 -2.23
CA ILE A 105 13.33 25.34 -3.13
C ILE A 105 13.08 26.63 -2.34
N TRP A 106 12.17 26.58 -1.36
CA TRP A 106 11.83 27.72 -0.52
C TRP A 106 13.04 28.27 0.23
N ASP A 107 13.87 27.39 0.79
CA ASP A 107 15.09 27.75 1.53
C ASP A 107 16.27 28.13 0.62
N GLY A 108 16.11 28.07 -0.71
CA GLY A 108 17.19 28.30 -1.67
C GLY A 108 18.28 27.22 -1.67
N LYS A 109 18.00 26.04 -1.12
CA LYS A 109 18.89 24.87 -1.05
C LYS A 109 18.78 23.96 -2.27
N ALA A 110 17.71 24.05 -3.04
CA ALA A 110 17.53 23.28 -4.27
C ALA A 110 16.90 24.16 -5.36
N ASP A 111 17.16 23.83 -6.63
CA ASP A 111 16.44 24.42 -7.74
C ASP A 111 15.23 23.56 -8.15
N ASP A 112 14.47 24.06 -9.13
CA ASP A 112 13.23 23.43 -9.60
C ASP A 112 13.44 22.00 -10.16
N SER A 113 14.68 21.58 -10.47
CA SER A 113 14.97 20.23 -10.98
C SER A 113 14.76 19.13 -9.94
N ILE A 114 14.79 19.46 -8.64
CA ILE A 114 14.51 18.49 -7.56
C ILE A 114 13.08 17.93 -7.66
N LEU A 115 12.15 18.69 -8.24
CA LEU A 115 10.78 18.24 -8.47
C LEU A 115 10.66 17.25 -9.66
N ASP A 116 11.59 17.30 -10.62
CA ASP A 116 11.70 16.26 -11.66
C ASP A 116 12.25 14.97 -11.06
N LEU A 117 13.25 15.11 -10.18
CA LEU A 117 13.79 13.99 -9.41
C LEU A 117 12.73 13.36 -8.50
N TYR A 118 11.86 14.16 -7.86
CA TYR A 118 10.68 13.66 -7.15
C TYR A 118 9.84 12.76 -8.05
N SER A 119 9.47 13.25 -9.23
CA SER A 119 8.68 12.44 -10.17
C SER A 119 9.38 11.14 -10.54
N GLU A 120 10.67 11.18 -10.86
CA GLU A 120 11.44 9.99 -11.22
C GLU A 120 11.47 8.98 -10.07
N LYS A 121 11.90 9.42 -8.88
CA LYS A 121 12.13 8.53 -7.73
C LYS A 121 10.86 7.95 -7.19
N ARG A 122 9.77 8.71 -7.12
CA ARG A 122 8.49 8.17 -6.63
C ARG A 122 7.91 7.14 -7.61
N ILE A 123 8.04 7.34 -8.93
CA ILE A 123 7.66 6.34 -9.93
C ILE A 123 8.55 5.10 -9.84
N GLU A 124 9.86 5.27 -9.65
CA GLU A 124 10.80 4.16 -9.43
C GLU A 124 10.38 3.32 -8.23
N LYS A 125 10.16 3.95 -7.06
CA LYS A 125 9.72 3.27 -5.83
C LYS A 125 8.38 2.57 -5.99
N TRP A 126 7.45 3.15 -6.76
CA TRP A 126 6.20 2.47 -7.06
C TRP A 126 6.44 1.19 -7.87
N ARG A 127 7.26 1.24 -8.93
CA ARG A 127 7.53 0.10 -9.82
C ARG A 127 8.34 -1.02 -9.16
N THR A 128 9.30 -0.67 -8.31
CA THR A 128 10.23 -1.65 -7.74
C THR A 128 9.77 -2.21 -6.40
N ILE A 129 8.88 -1.51 -5.69
CA ILE A 129 8.46 -1.88 -4.33
C ILE A 129 6.94 -2.00 -4.24
N ILE A 130 6.19 -0.92 -4.47
CA ILE A 130 4.75 -0.90 -4.17
C ILE A 130 3.99 -1.89 -5.05
N ASP A 131 4.17 -1.83 -6.37
CA ASP A 131 3.48 -2.69 -7.32
C ASP A 131 3.82 -4.18 -7.11
N PRO A 132 5.09 -4.63 -7.14
CA PRO A 132 5.41 -6.05 -7.02
C PRO A 132 5.00 -6.64 -5.66
N ILE A 133 5.24 -5.93 -4.55
CA ILE A 133 4.90 -6.46 -3.22
C ILE A 133 3.38 -6.56 -3.06
N SER A 134 2.63 -5.52 -3.45
CA SER A 134 1.17 -5.56 -3.34
C SER A 134 0.55 -6.60 -4.28
N GLN A 135 1.06 -6.77 -5.50
CA GLN A 135 0.61 -7.84 -6.39
C GLN A 135 0.88 -9.23 -5.79
N GLU A 136 2.06 -9.45 -5.24
CA GLU A 136 2.40 -10.77 -4.70
C GLU A 136 1.61 -11.09 -3.42
N ASN A 137 1.38 -10.10 -2.56
CA ASN A 137 0.46 -10.26 -1.43
C ASN A 137 -0.96 -10.61 -1.86
N PHE A 138 -1.45 -10.00 -2.94
CA PHE A 138 -2.74 -10.37 -3.51
C PHE A 138 -2.74 -11.82 -4.04
N ARG A 139 -1.70 -12.22 -4.78
CA ARG A 139 -1.58 -13.60 -5.29
C ARG A 139 -1.54 -14.63 -4.18
N ARG A 140 -0.83 -14.34 -3.08
CA ARG A 140 -0.78 -15.19 -1.88
C ARG A 140 -2.16 -15.38 -1.26
N VAL A 141 -2.92 -14.30 -1.05
CA VAL A 141 -4.25 -14.41 -0.41
C VAL A 141 -5.30 -15.02 -1.35
N SER A 142 -5.10 -14.93 -2.66
CA SER A 142 -6.01 -15.50 -3.67
C SER A 142 -5.58 -16.87 -4.20
N ASP A 143 -4.59 -17.52 -3.59
CA ASP A 143 -4.06 -18.79 -4.08
C ASP A 143 -5.13 -19.89 -3.99
N LYS A 144 -5.27 -20.67 -5.06
CA LYS A 144 -6.24 -21.77 -5.17
C LYS A 144 -5.78 -23.04 -4.44
N ASP A 145 -4.49 -23.13 -4.15
CA ASP A 145 -3.87 -24.23 -3.41
C ASP A 145 -3.08 -23.66 -2.22
N PRO A 146 -3.80 -23.17 -1.19
CA PRO A 146 -3.15 -22.57 -0.02
C PRO A 146 -2.35 -23.59 0.81
N ALA A 147 -2.67 -24.89 0.70
CA ALA A 147 -2.03 -25.94 1.49
C ALA A 147 -0.55 -26.13 1.15
N THR A 148 -0.17 -25.94 -0.13
CA THR A 148 1.23 -26.07 -0.56
C THR A 148 1.92 -24.72 -0.82
N ARG A 149 1.19 -23.60 -0.63
CA ARG A 149 1.71 -22.25 -0.91
C ARG A 149 2.97 -21.94 -0.11
N PHE A 150 3.01 -22.34 1.15
CA PHE A 150 4.16 -22.07 2.01
C PHE A 150 5.47 -22.60 1.41
N GLN A 151 5.47 -23.82 0.85
CA GLN A 151 6.67 -24.50 0.32
C GLN A 151 7.20 -23.86 -0.97
N ARG A 152 6.32 -23.30 -1.80
CA ARG A 152 6.67 -22.74 -3.12
C ARG A 152 6.86 -21.22 -3.13
N ASP A 153 6.48 -20.53 -2.06
CA ASP A 153 6.57 -19.07 -1.97
C ASP A 153 7.92 -18.64 -1.39
N GLU A 154 8.71 -17.93 -2.20
CA GLU A 154 10.05 -17.46 -1.81
C GLU A 154 10.03 -16.61 -0.53
N PHE A 155 9.05 -15.71 -0.39
CA PHE A 155 8.95 -14.87 0.81
C PHE A 155 8.63 -15.68 2.06
N MET A 156 7.77 -16.71 1.96
CA MET A 156 7.52 -17.63 3.08
C MET A 156 8.78 -18.41 3.46
N GLN A 157 9.59 -18.83 2.47
CA GLN A 157 10.88 -19.47 2.74
C GLN A 157 11.89 -18.50 3.36
N MET A 158 11.89 -17.22 2.98
CA MET A 158 12.69 -16.19 3.64
C MET A 158 12.25 -16.01 5.11
N LEU A 159 10.95 -15.95 5.40
CA LEU A 159 10.45 -15.87 6.78
C LEU A 159 10.92 -17.07 7.61
N LYS A 160 10.86 -18.29 7.05
CA LYS A 160 11.35 -19.50 7.71
C LYS A 160 12.85 -19.42 8.02
N LYS A 161 13.67 -18.93 7.08
CA LYS A 161 15.10 -18.70 7.32
C LYS A 161 15.32 -17.74 8.48
N GLY A 162 14.50 -16.69 8.56
CA GLY A 162 14.54 -15.68 9.62
C GLY A 162 14.29 -16.22 11.02
N GLU A 163 13.67 -17.40 11.18
CA GLU A 163 13.53 -18.07 12.49
C GLU A 163 14.88 -18.45 13.11
N SER A 164 15.88 -18.72 12.26
CA SER A 164 17.23 -19.15 12.67
C SER A 164 18.31 -18.08 12.48
N ASP A 165 17.98 -16.96 11.84
CA ASP A 165 18.92 -15.91 11.45
C ASP A 165 18.29 -14.53 11.72
N GLU A 166 18.53 -14.02 12.93
CA GLU A 166 17.96 -12.74 13.39
C GLU A 166 18.46 -11.55 12.58
N ALA A 167 19.72 -11.58 12.13
CA ALA A 167 20.29 -10.52 11.29
C ALA A 167 19.57 -10.47 9.94
N PHE A 168 19.38 -11.62 9.31
CA PHE A 168 18.60 -11.72 8.07
C PHE A 168 17.14 -11.31 8.27
N LEU A 169 16.50 -11.74 9.37
CA LEU A 169 15.13 -11.34 9.68
C LEU A 169 15.01 -9.81 9.81
N LYS A 170 15.97 -9.17 10.47
CA LYS A 170 16.02 -7.71 10.60
C LYS A 170 16.14 -7.04 9.23
N GLU A 171 17.02 -7.52 8.35
CA GLU A 171 17.14 -7.00 6.97
C GLU A 171 15.83 -7.16 6.20
N LEU A 172 15.21 -8.34 6.27
CA LEU A 172 13.93 -8.63 5.62
C LEU A 172 12.80 -7.70 6.10
N LEU A 173 12.71 -7.45 7.41
CA LEU A 173 11.70 -6.57 7.99
C LEU A 173 11.94 -5.10 7.67
N LEU A 174 13.19 -4.70 7.44
CA LEU A 174 13.55 -3.32 7.08
C LEU A 174 13.46 -3.05 5.58
N ALA A 175 13.53 -4.07 4.72
CA ALA A 175 13.51 -3.91 3.26
C ALA A 175 12.34 -3.04 2.72
N PRO A 176 11.09 -3.14 3.23
CA PRO A 176 10.01 -2.27 2.76
C PRO A 176 10.24 -0.77 3.03
N MET A 177 11.15 -0.42 3.96
CA MET A 177 11.49 0.98 4.25
C MET A 177 12.23 1.66 3.10
N ASP A 178 12.73 0.89 2.14
CA ASP A 178 13.32 1.39 0.89
C ASP A 178 12.30 2.06 -0.01
N VAL A 179 10.99 1.98 0.31
CA VAL A 179 9.96 2.80 -0.35
C VAL A 179 10.21 4.30 -0.14
N ARG A 180 11.00 4.68 0.87
CA ARG A 180 11.46 6.04 1.11
C ARG A 180 12.56 6.42 0.13
N TYR A 181 12.64 7.72 -0.15
CA TYR A 181 13.79 8.31 -0.80
C TYR A 181 14.07 9.61 -0.06
N GLU A 182 15.32 9.79 0.34
CA GLU A 182 15.74 10.99 1.04
C GLU A 182 16.02 12.04 -0.05
N PHE A 183 15.28 13.14 -0.08
CA PHE A 183 15.47 14.19 -1.09
C PHE A 183 16.44 15.28 -0.63
N THR A 184 16.64 15.40 0.69
CA THR A 184 17.50 16.41 1.30
C THR A 184 19.00 16.22 1.02
N GLN A 185 19.43 15.03 0.57
CA GLN A 185 20.79 14.74 0.07
C GLN A 185 21.11 15.49 -1.23
N HIS A 186 20.09 16.00 -1.93
CA HIS A 186 20.25 16.83 -3.13
C HIS A 186 20.22 18.33 -2.82
N TYR A 187 20.22 18.70 -1.54
CA TYR A 187 20.38 20.08 -1.17
C TYR A 187 21.81 20.53 -1.42
N ASN A 188 21.94 21.68 -2.05
CA ASN A 188 23.21 22.37 -2.20
C ASN A 188 23.62 22.88 -0.81
N ASP A 189 24.83 22.55 -0.37
CA ASP A 189 25.48 23.08 0.83
C ASP A 189 25.83 24.58 0.73
N ALA A 190 25.10 25.35 -0.09
CA ALA A 190 25.31 26.77 -0.27
C ALA A 190 24.97 27.48 1.05
N ALA A 191 26.02 27.70 1.85
CA ALA A 191 26.07 28.55 3.01
C ALA A 191 25.21 29.79 2.79
N LYS A 192 24.32 30.05 3.76
CA LYS A 192 23.57 31.28 3.98
C LYS A 192 24.15 32.44 3.17
N LYS A 193 23.53 32.79 2.04
CA LYS A 193 23.77 34.10 1.45
C LYS A 193 23.18 35.13 2.41
N GLU A 194 24.06 36.06 2.78
CA GLU A 194 23.93 37.15 3.76
C GLU A 194 22.60 37.91 3.72
#